data_AF-A0A522UBU8-F1
#
_entry.id   AF-A0A522UBU8-F1
#
_cell.length_a   1.000
_cell.length_b   1.000
_cell.length_c   1.000
_cell.angle_alpha   90.00
_cell.angle_beta   90.00
_cell.angle_gamma   90.00
#
_symmetry.space_group_name_H-M   'P 1'
#
loop_
_entity.id
_entity.type
_entity.pdbx_description
1 polymer ?
#
loop_
_entity_poly.entity_id
_entity_poly.type
_entity_poly.pdbx_seq_one_letter_code
_entity_poly.pdbx_strand_id
1 'polypeptide(L)'
;MLLFRRKLLRLGYLFSAMVVPVIYLIAFGLGLGKSVRLSGYDYLTFLIPGLVAMSSMNNSYTWVASALNLNRLYFKTFQVFVQAP
;
A
#
# COMPACT_ATOMS: atom_id res chain seq x y z
N MET A 1 0.24 -22.10 7.81
CA MET A 1 -0.78 -21.73 6.78
C MET A 1 -2.15 -21.34 7.35
N LEU A 2 -2.58 -21.84 8.53
CA LEU A 2 -3.88 -21.51 9.13
C LEU A 2 -4.09 -20.02 9.44
N LEU A 3 -3.04 -19.31 9.85
CA LEU A 3 -3.07 -17.86 10.09
C LEU A 3 -3.27 -17.05 8.80
N PHE A 4 -2.68 -17.48 7.67
CA PHE A 4 -2.86 -16.82 6.38
C PHE A 4 -4.31 -16.96 5.90
N ARG A 5 -4.92 -18.15 6.01
CA ARG A 5 -6.34 -18.35 5.67
C ARG A 5 -7.29 -17.52 6.55
N ARG A 6 -7.03 -17.44 7.86
CA ARG A 6 -7.83 -16.58 8.77
C ARG A 6 -7.64 -15.08 8.51
N LYS A 7 -6.44 -14.65 8.12
CA LYS A 7 -6.14 -13.24 7.83
C LYS A 7 -6.63 -12.82 6.44
N LEU A 8 -6.63 -13.73 5.45
CA LEU A 8 -7.21 -13.53 4.13
C LEU A 8 -8.72 -13.28 4.19
N LEU A 9 -9.41 -13.95 5.14
CA LEU A 9 -10.83 -13.73 5.42
C LEU A 9 -11.13 -12.39 6.15
N ARG A 10 -10.11 -11.64 6.61
CA ARG A 10 -10.29 -10.25 7.04
C ARG A 10 -10.31 -9.33 5.81
N LEU A 11 -11.35 -9.49 4.99
CA LEU A 11 -11.61 -8.65 3.82
C LEU A 11 -11.62 -7.15 4.15
N GLY A 12 -12.01 -6.77 5.38
CA GLY A 12 -12.05 -5.37 5.80
C GLY A 12 -10.71 -4.62 5.66
N TYR A 13 -9.57 -5.30 5.82
CA TYR A 13 -8.26 -4.68 5.64
C TYR A 13 -7.97 -4.37 4.16
N LEU A 14 -8.33 -5.30 3.27
CA LEU A 14 -8.18 -5.12 1.83
C LEU A 14 -9.09 -3.99 1.32
N PHE A 15 -10.32 -3.92 1.81
CA PHE A 15 -11.24 -2.82 1.49
C PHE A 15 -10.69 -1.46 1.94
N SER A 16 -10.15 -1.36 3.17
CA SER A 16 -9.58 -0.12 3.68
C SER A 16 -8.37 0.35 2.86
N ALA A 17 -7.49 -0.57 2.44
CA ALA A 17 -6.33 -0.24 1.61
C ALA A 17 -6.71 0.14 0.16
N MET A 18 -7.87 -0.29 -0.33
CA MET A 18 -8.39 0.00 -1.67
C MET A 18 -9.14 1.32 -1.78
N VAL A 19 -9.50 1.97 -0.66
CA VAL A 19 -10.22 3.26 -0.68
C VAL A 19 -9.45 4.33 -1.47
N VAL A 20 -8.15 4.47 -1.21
CA VAL A 20 -7.31 5.48 -1.87
C VAL A 20 -7.19 5.23 -3.38
N PRO A 21 -6.85 4.01 -3.85
CA PRO A 21 -6.89 3.66 -5.27
C PRO A 21 -8.24 3.93 -5.95
N VAL A 22 -9.34 3.57 -5.30
CA VAL A 22 -10.68 3.73 -5.86
C VAL A 22 -11.04 5.20 -6.01
N ILE A 23 -10.78 6.04 -5.01
CA ILE A 23 -11.01 7.48 -5.09
C ILE A 23 -10.19 8.11 -6.23
N TYR A 24 -8.93 7.70 -6.39
CA TYR A 24 -8.10 8.16 -7.50
C TYR A 24 -8.68 7.72 -8.85
N LEU A 25 -9.08 6.46 -9.00
CA LEU A 25 -9.68 5.99 -10.25
C LEU A 25 -11.01 6.71 -10.56
N ILE A 26 -11.79 7.09 -9.55
CA ILE A 26 -13.02 7.88 -9.73
C ILE A 26 -12.65 9.31 -10.15
N ALA A 27 -11.80 10.00 -9.41
CA ALA A 27 -11.43 11.39 -9.67
C ALA A 27 -10.70 11.56 -11.01
N PHE A 28 -9.71 10.70 -11.27
CA PHE A 28 -8.90 10.77 -12.47
C PHE A 28 -9.50 10.02 -13.66
N GLY A 29 -10.25 8.93 -13.44
CA GLY A 29 -10.90 8.18 -14.51
C GLY A 29 -12.17 8.83 -15.06
N LEU A 30 -13.01 9.43 -14.21
CA LEU A 30 -14.21 10.14 -14.67
C LEU A 30 -13.90 11.57 -15.15
N GLY A 31 -12.88 12.22 -14.58
CA GLY A 31 -12.49 13.59 -14.94
C GLY A 31 -11.44 13.68 -16.05
N LEU A 32 -10.23 13.19 -15.77
CA LEU A 32 -9.04 13.42 -16.60
C LEU A 32 -8.80 12.34 -17.67
N GLY A 33 -9.30 11.12 -17.46
CA GLY A 33 -9.05 9.97 -18.34
C GLY A 33 -9.59 10.16 -19.76
N LYS A 34 -10.70 10.89 -19.95
CA LYS A 34 -11.26 11.16 -21.27
C LYS A 34 -10.75 12.44 -21.94
N SER A 35 -10.24 13.38 -21.15
CA SER A 35 -9.89 14.74 -21.59
C SER A 35 -8.39 14.92 -21.84
N VAL A 36 -7.53 14.14 -21.17
CA VAL A 36 -6.07 14.24 -21.28
C VAL A 36 -5.52 13.04 -22.03
N ARG A 37 -4.96 13.30 -23.22
CA ARG A 37 -4.19 12.31 -23.98
C ARG A 37 -2.71 12.63 -23.83
N LEU A 38 -1.95 11.69 -23.23
CA LEU A 38 -0.50 11.78 -23.14
C LEU A 38 0.10 11.06 -24.34
N SER A 39 0.71 11.79 -25.28
CA SER A 39 1.44 11.21 -26.42
C SER A 39 0.64 10.16 -27.23
N GLY A 40 -0.67 10.36 -27.37
CA GLY A 40 -1.57 9.45 -28.09
C GLY A 40 -2.16 8.29 -27.25
N TYR A 41 -1.70 8.12 -26.01
CA TYR A 41 -2.20 7.10 -25.08
C TYR A 41 -3.14 7.71 -24.03
N ASP A 42 -4.04 6.87 -23.53
CA ASP A 42 -4.96 7.23 -22.46
C ASP A 42 -4.18 7.48 -21.15
N TYR A 43 -4.44 8.59 -20.47
CA TYR A 43 -3.87 8.96 -19.17
C TYR A 43 -4.02 7.83 -18.14
N LEU A 44 -5.12 7.07 -18.20
CA LEU A 44 -5.36 5.91 -17.35
C LEU A 44 -4.27 4.83 -17.48
N THR A 45 -3.71 4.63 -18.67
CA THR A 45 -2.68 3.61 -18.94
C THR A 45 -1.38 3.91 -18.21
N PHE A 46 -1.07 5.20 -18.05
CA PHE A 46 0.08 5.64 -17.25
C PHE A 46 -0.23 5.62 -15.74
N LEU A 47 -1.44 6.01 -15.35
CA LEU A 47 -1.82 6.19 -13.95
C LEU A 47 -1.96 4.86 -13.20
N ILE A 48 -2.60 3.85 -13.79
CA ILE A 48 -2.87 2.56 -13.14
C ILE A 48 -1.59 1.91 -12.57
N PRO A 49 -0.51 1.68 -13.36
CA PRO A 49 0.69 1.04 -12.83
C PRO A 49 1.40 1.88 -11.76
N GLY A 50 1.43 3.20 -11.90
CA GLY A 50 2.01 4.09 -10.89
C GLY A 50 1.23 4.02 -9.57
N LEU A 51 -0.09 3.93 -9.65
CA LEU A 51 -0.95 3.85 -8.49
C LEU A 51 -0.83 2.51 -7.75
N VAL A 52 -0.74 1.41 -8.51
CA VAL A 52 -0.46 0.08 -7.96
C VAL A 52 0.90 0.06 -7.25
N ALA A 53 1.94 0.63 -7.85
CA ALA A 53 3.27 0.73 -7.23
C ALA A 53 3.23 1.54 -5.93
N MET A 54 2.58 2.71 -5.95
CA MET A 54 2.46 3.57 -4.77
C MET A 54 1.69 2.90 -3.63
N SER A 55 0.55 2.26 -3.93
CA SER A 55 -0.25 1.55 -2.93
C SER A 55 0.53 0.39 -2.31
N SER A 56 1.24 -0.38 -3.13
CA SER A 56 2.08 -1.49 -2.66
C SER A 56 3.22 -1.01 -1.75
N MET A 57 3.89 0.08 -2.14
CA MET A 57 4.95 0.70 -1.34
C MET A 57 4.43 1.20 0.01
N ASN A 58 3.34 1.98 0.03
CA ASN A 58 2.81 2.53 1.27
C ASN A 58 2.33 1.44 2.23
N ASN A 59 1.69 0.40 1.71
CA ASN A 59 1.20 -0.71 2.51
C ASN A 59 2.37 -1.47 3.15
N SER A 60 3.39 -1.80 2.36
CA SER A 60 4.59 -2.48 2.83
C SER A 60 5.37 -1.64 3.86
N TYR A 61 5.59 -0.36 3.56
CA TYR A 61 6.28 0.56 4.45
C TYR A 61 5.56 0.70 5.80
N THR A 62 4.24 0.91 5.79
CA THR A 62 3.46 1.09 7.02
C THR A 62 3.55 -0.15 7.91
N TRP A 63 3.43 -1.35 7.34
CA TRP A 63 3.58 -2.60 8.11
C TRP A 63 4.95 -2.74 8.75
N VAL A 64 6.02 -2.51 7.98
CA VAL A 64 7.40 -2.65 8.47
C VAL A 64 7.73 -1.55 9.49
N ALA A 65 7.35 -0.30 9.21
CA ALA A 65 7.59 0.83 10.10
C ALA A 65 6.85 0.68 11.43
N SER A 66 5.58 0.25 11.42
CA SER A 66 4.84 -0.01 12.66
C SER A 66 5.43 -1.18 13.44
N ALA A 67 5.81 -2.27 12.76
CA ALA A 67 6.47 -3.40 13.40
C ALA A 67 7.82 -3.00 14.02
N LEU A 68 8.65 -2.23 13.32
CA LEU A 68 9.92 -1.72 13.82
C LEU A 68 9.73 -0.78 15.01
N ASN A 69 8.77 0.15 14.94
CA ASN A 69 8.47 1.05 16.05
C ASN A 69 7.99 0.29 17.29
N LEU A 70 7.13 -0.72 17.14
CA LEU A 70 6.69 -1.58 18.25
C LEU A 70 7.87 -2.36 18.86
N ASN A 71 8.72 -2.96 18.03
CA ASN A 71 9.90 -3.69 18.48
C ASN A 71 10.90 -2.78 19.20
N ARG A 72 11.07 -1.54 18.73
CA ARG A 72 11.93 -0.54 19.37
C ARG A 72 11.34 -0.03 20.70
N LEU A 73 10.06 0.32 20.72
CA LEU A 73 9.44 1.03 21.84
C LEU A 73 9.07 0.09 23.00
N TYR A 74 8.53 -1.10 22.70
CA TYR A 74 8.02 -2.03 23.72
C TYR A 74 8.97 -3.16 24.02
N PHE A 75 9.48 -3.80 22.98
CA PHE A 75 10.28 -5.02 23.14
C PHE A 75 11.79 -4.75 23.24
N LYS A 76 12.22 -3.48 23.09
CA LYS A 76 13.64 -3.03 23.05
C LYS A 76 14.57 -3.93 22.20
N THR A 77 14.01 -4.65 21.23
CA THR A 77 14.66 -5.81 20.60
C THR A 77 15.52 -5.44 19.40
N PHE A 78 15.41 -4.20 18.93
CA PHE A 78 16.29 -3.69 17.87
C PHE A 78 17.74 -3.49 18.36
N GLN A 79 17.94 -3.32 19.68
CA GLN A 79 19.25 -3.06 20.28
C GLN A 79 19.97 -4.32 20.78
N VAL A 80 19.25 -5.42 21.07
CA VAL A 80 19.85 -6.68 21.55
C VAL A 80 20.61 -7.43 20.45
N PHE A 81 20.22 -7.29 19.18
CA PHE A 81 20.89 -7.93 18.04
C PHE A 81 22.05 -7.10 17.44
N VAL A 82 22.05 -5.79 17.62
CA VAL A 82 23.18 -4.91 17.21
C VAL A 82 24.30 -4.91 18.27
N GLN A 83 24.00 -5.30 19.52
CA GLN A 83 24.95 -5.36 20.65
C GLN A 83 25.29 -6.78 21.11
N ALA A 84 24.69 -7.83 20.54
CA ALA A 84 25.16 -9.18 20.81
C ALA A 84 26.61 -9.30 20.27
N PRO A 85 27.59 -9.67 21.09
CA PRO A 85 29.00 -9.75 20.70
C PRO A 85 29.26 -10.76 19.59
#